data_AF-A0A8D9HRB0-F1
#
_entry.id   AF-A0A8D9HRB0-F1
#
_cell.length_a   1.000
_cell.length_b   1.000
_cell.length_c   1.000
_cell.angle_alpha   90.00
_cell.angle_beta   90.00
_cell.angle_gamma   90.00
#
_symmetry.space_group_name_H-M   'P 1'
#
loop_
_entity.id
_entity.type
_entity.pdbx_description
1 polymer ?
#
loop_
_entity_poly.entity_id
_entity_poly.type
_entity_poly.pdbx_seq_one_letter_code
_entity_poly.pdbx_strand_id
1 'polypeptide(L)'
;LRSDLANLGFLKFQKESFDLWGIRMAESGGWRDSYRGMSSDNIKGLVLAISSSLFIGASFIVKKKGLKKAATTGTRAGVGGYSYLYEPLWWIGMTTMLLGEIANFAAYAFAPAILVTPLGALSIIISAVLAHIILREKLHVFGILGCALCVVGSTTIVLHAPQEQEIDSVLEVWNLATEPAFMFYASIIIGAAVFLIIRVVPQYGQTNVMVYIAICSLVGSLSVMSVKALGIALKLTFSGTNQLFYPQTWVFTLVVLTCVITQLNYLNKALDTFNTAIVSPIYYVMFTSLTILASVIMFKDWDRQNGTQIVTEMCGFVTILSGTFLLHRTKDMVEGSSVILPLRISKHANEDGFESEGIPLRRQESLMSV
;
A
#
# COMPACT_ATOMS: atom_id res chain seq x y z
N LEU A 1 7.37 28.15 17.58
CA LEU A 1 8.51 28.85 16.93
C LEU A 1 9.62 27.92 16.44
N ARG A 2 10.33 27.16 17.29
CA ARG A 2 11.44 26.28 16.84
C ARG A 2 10.96 25.05 16.03
N SER A 3 9.76 24.53 16.34
CA SER A 3 9.05 23.48 15.59
C SER A 3 8.51 23.97 14.24
N ASP A 4 8.06 25.23 14.18
CA ASP A 4 7.51 25.83 12.96
C ASP A 4 8.62 26.16 11.95
N LEU A 5 9.79 26.57 12.44
CA LEU A 5 10.99 26.79 11.61
C LEU A 5 11.56 25.49 11.02
N ALA A 6 11.49 24.37 11.76
CA ALA A 6 11.89 23.06 11.24
C ALA A 6 10.93 22.55 10.16
N ASN A 7 9.62 22.75 10.35
CA ASN A 7 8.60 22.42 9.34
C ASN A 7 8.71 23.31 8.09
N LEU A 8 9.03 24.60 8.25
CA LEU A 8 9.29 25.51 7.13
C LEU A 8 10.57 25.15 6.38
N GLY A 9 11.63 24.74 7.09
CA GLY A 9 12.87 24.25 6.46
C GLY A 9 12.65 22.96 5.67
N PHE A 10 11.86 22.03 6.22
CA PHE A 10 11.49 20.78 5.53
C PHE A 10 10.61 21.02 4.30
N LEU A 11 9.60 21.89 4.40
CA LEU A 11 8.74 22.28 3.28
C LEU A 11 9.51 23.03 2.19
N LYS A 12 10.49 23.87 2.58
CA LYS A 12 11.35 24.57 1.64
C LYS A 12 12.30 23.62 0.92
N PHE A 13 12.89 22.66 1.63
CA PHE A 13 13.72 21.60 1.04
C PHE A 13 12.92 20.69 0.09
N GLN A 14 11.69 20.34 0.45
CA GLN A 14 10.77 19.59 -0.42
C GLN A 14 10.38 20.39 -1.67
N LYS A 15 10.11 21.70 -1.52
CA LYS A 15 9.83 22.58 -2.66
C LYS A 15 11.03 22.73 -3.58
N GLU A 16 12.22 22.97 -3.03
CA GLU A 16 13.46 23.06 -3.81
C GLU A 16 13.80 21.74 -4.51
N SER A 17 13.54 20.60 -3.86
CA SER A 17 13.69 19.27 -4.49
C SER A 17 12.67 19.04 -5.61
N PHE A 18 11.43 19.51 -5.44
CA PHE A 18 10.37 19.42 -6.45
C PHE A 18 10.62 20.37 -7.63
N ASP A 19 11.16 21.56 -7.38
CA ASP A 19 11.55 22.52 -8.40
C ASP A 19 12.79 22.02 -9.16
N LEU A 20 13.80 21.46 -8.47
CA LEU A 20 14.93 20.77 -9.13
C LEU A 20 14.47 19.58 -9.97
N TRP A 21 13.49 18.83 -9.48
CA TRP A 21 12.90 17.70 -10.19
C TRP A 21 12.13 18.15 -11.44
N GLY A 22 11.33 19.22 -11.33
CA GLY A 22 10.63 19.84 -12.45
C GLY A 22 11.59 20.40 -13.51
N ILE A 23 12.70 21.00 -13.07
CA ILE A 23 13.76 21.51 -13.95
C ILE A 23 14.50 20.36 -14.64
N ARG A 24 14.87 19.28 -13.92
CA ARG A 24 15.51 18.10 -14.53
C ARG A 24 14.59 17.32 -15.47
N MET A 25 13.28 17.27 -15.20
CA MET A 25 12.27 16.71 -16.11
C MET A 25 12.07 17.59 -17.35
N ALA A 26 12.23 18.91 -17.22
CA ALA A 26 12.19 19.84 -18.34
C ALA A 26 13.48 19.80 -19.18
N GLU A 27 14.64 19.51 -18.56
CA GLU A 27 15.94 19.32 -19.23
C GLU A 27 16.08 17.93 -19.87
N SER A 28 15.40 16.90 -19.34
CA SER A 28 15.22 15.62 -20.03
C SER A 28 14.23 15.80 -21.18
N GLY A 29 14.74 16.23 -22.33
CA GLY A 29 13.96 16.46 -23.53
C GLY A 29 12.95 15.33 -23.83
N GLY A 30 11.68 15.73 -23.95
CA GLY A 30 10.79 15.16 -24.96
C GLY A 30 9.89 14.00 -24.56
N TRP A 31 8.94 14.19 -23.64
CA TRP A 31 7.70 13.39 -23.64
C TRP A 31 7.03 13.39 -25.03
N ARG A 32 7.20 14.47 -25.81
CA ARG A 32 6.72 14.61 -27.19
C ARG A 32 7.50 13.79 -28.22
N ASP A 33 8.77 13.49 -27.99
CA ASP A 33 9.57 12.63 -28.89
C ASP A 33 9.36 11.14 -28.60
N SER A 34 8.99 10.80 -27.36
CA SER A 34 8.60 9.43 -26.97
C SER A 34 7.30 8.93 -27.63
N TYR A 35 6.44 9.84 -28.14
CA TYR A 35 5.23 9.48 -28.90
C TYR A 35 5.51 9.14 -30.38
N ARG A 36 6.66 9.54 -30.94
CA ARG A 36 6.94 9.43 -32.39
C ARG A 36 7.58 8.11 -32.83
N GLY A 37 7.81 7.16 -31.90
CA GLY A 37 8.49 5.89 -32.22
C GLY A 37 8.01 4.67 -31.43
N MET A 38 6.80 4.68 -30.86
CA MET A 38 6.32 3.55 -30.04
C MET A 38 5.93 2.36 -30.94
N SER A 39 6.73 1.28 -30.91
CA SER A 39 6.41 0.01 -31.59
C SER A 39 5.02 -0.49 -31.20
N SER A 40 4.32 -1.22 -32.09
CA SER A 40 2.99 -1.79 -31.82
C SER A 40 2.98 -2.62 -30.52
N ASP A 41 4.09 -3.29 -30.21
CA ASP A 41 4.22 -4.10 -28.99
C ASP A 41 4.32 -3.24 -27.73
N ASN A 42 5.04 -2.11 -27.78
CA ASN A 42 5.08 -1.16 -26.66
C ASN A 42 3.70 -0.58 -26.34
N ILE A 43 2.86 -0.34 -27.37
CA ILE A 43 1.47 0.11 -27.18
C ILE A 43 0.63 -0.98 -26.51
N LYS A 44 0.78 -2.25 -26.92
CA LYS A 44 0.11 -3.38 -26.27
C LYS A 44 0.52 -3.48 -24.81
N GLY A 45 1.82 -3.39 -24.51
CA GLY A 45 2.33 -3.40 -23.14
C GLY A 45 1.82 -2.24 -22.30
N LEU A 46 1.73 -1.03 -22.87
CA LEU A 46 1.16 0.15 -22.21
C LEU A 46 -0.33 -0.06 -21.85
N VAL A 47 -1.15 -0.53 -22.79
CA VAL A 47 -2.58 -0.79 -22.55
C VAL A 47 -2.77 -1.89 -21.50
N LEU A 48 -1.95 -2.94 -21.54
CA LEU A 48 -1.94 -4.01 -20.54
C LEU A 48 -1.56 -3.49 -19.15
N ALA A 49 -0.54 -2.64 -19.03
CA ALA A 49 -0.14 -2.04 -17.75
C ALA A 49 -1.21 -1.13 -17.15
N ILE A 50 -1.90 -0.32 -17.97
CA ILE A 50 -3.00 0.53 -17.52
C ILE A 50 -4.20 -0.31 -17.08
N SER A 51 -4.57 -1.33 -17.87
CA SER A 51 -5.68 -2.22 -17.53
C SER A 51 -5.40 -3.03 -16.25
N SER A 52 -4.16 -3.51 -16.07
CA SER A 52 -3.70 -4.11 -14.83
C SER A 52 -3.89 -3.18 -13.63
N SER A 53 -3.42 -1.94 -13.75
CA SER A 53 -3.52 -0.94 -12.68
C SER A 53 -4.97 -0.63 -12.31
N LEU A 54 -5.88 -0.63 -13.30
CA LEU A 54 -7.31 -0.49 -13.08
C LEU A 54 -7.88 -1.68 -12.31
N PHE A 55 -7.56 -2.91 -12.71
CA PHE A 55 -8.04 -4.12 -12.03
C PHE A 55 -7.51 -4.21 -10.59
N ILE A 56 -6.21 -4.00 -10.39
CA ILE A 56 -5.58 -3.99 -9.07
C ILE A 56 -6.22 -2.90 -8.21
N GLY A 57 -6.34 -1.68 -8.74
CA GLY A 57 -6.93 -0.54 -8.02
C GLY A 57 -8.39 -0.77 -7.61
N ALA A 58 -9.21 -1.30 -8.52
CA ALA A 58 -10.60 -1.65 -8.25
C ALA A 58 -10.74 -2.81 -7.26
N SER A 59 -9.83 -3.80 -7.31
CA SER A 59 -9.85 -4.98 -6.45
C SER A 59 -9.83 -4.62 -4.96
N PHE A 60 -9.04 -3.62 -4.56
CA PHE A 60 -8.96 -3.17 -3.17
C PHE A 60 -10.30 -2.64 -2.66
N ILE A 61 -11.02 -1.92 -3.52
CA ILE A 61 -12.31 -1.30 -3.18
C ILE A 61 -13.41 -2.34 -3.12
N VAL A 62 -13.44 -3.26 -4.09
CA VAL A 62 -14.39 -4.38 -4.10
C VAL A 62 -14.17 -5.30 -2.90
N LYS A 63 -12.93 -5.67 -2.58
CA LYS A 63 -12.58 -6.44 -1.38
C LYS A 63 -13.08 -5.77 -0.12
N LYS A 64 -12.83 -4.47 0.05
CA LYS A 64 -13.31 -3.74 1.22
C LYS A 64 -14.83 -3.69 1.31
N LYS A 65 -15.52 -3.51 0.18
CA LYS A 65 -16.99 -3.55 0.14
C LYS A 65 -17.52 -4.93 0.55
N GLY A 66 -16.87 -6.00 0.08
CA GLY A 66 -17.15 -7.37 0.51
C GLY A 66 -16.91 -7.58 2.01
N LEU A 67 -15.78 -7.11 2.55
CA LEU A 67 -15.47 -7.16 3.97
C LEU A 67 -16.52 -6.41 4.82
N LYS A 68 -16.90 -5.19 4.42
CA LYS A 68 -17.95 -4.41 5.11
C LYS A 68 -19.30 -5.11 5.08
N LYS A 69 -19.66 -5.79 3.98
CA LYS A 69 -20.91 -6.54 3.90
C LYS A 69 -20.87 -7.79 4.78
N ALA A 70 -19.79 -8.56 4.73
CA ALA A 70 -19.59 -9.72 5.59
C ALA A 70 -19.57 -9.37 7.10
N ALA A 71 -19.10 -8.16 7.44
CA ALA A 71 -19.12 -7.64 8.81
C ALA A 71 -20.53 -7.39 9.35
N THR A 72 -21.56 -7.29 8.50
CA THR A 72 -22.96 -7.13 8.96
C THR A 72 -23.63 -8.44 9.30
N THR A 73 -23.17 -9.55 8.73
CA THR A 73 -23.75 -10.89 8.88
C THR A 73 -22.89 -11.82 9.75
N GLY A 74 -21.65 -11.45 10.04
CA GLY A 74 -20.72 -12.28 10.80
C GLY A 74 -19.61 -11.49 11.49
N THR A 75 -18.58 -12.21 11.93
CA THR A 75 -17.46 -11.61 12.67
C THR A 75 -16.55 -10.84 11.72
N ARG A 76 -16.20 -9.61 12.11
CA ARG A 76 -15.39 -8.70 11.28
C ARG A 76 -13.97 -9.25 11.11
N ALA A 77 -13.39 -9.05 9.93
CA ALA A 77 -12.01 -9.49 9.67
C ALA A 77 -11.02 -8.80 10.61
N GLY A 78 -11.23 -7.52 10.93
CA GLY A 78 -10.40 -6.74 11.84
C GLY A 78 -10.22 -7.40 13.21
N VAL A 79 -11.28 -7.99 13.77
CA VAL A 79 -11.23 -8.69 15.07
C VAL A 79 -10.79 -10.16 14.97
N GLY A 80 -10.38 -10.61 13.77
CA GLY A 80 -9.92 -11.99 13.53
C GLY A 80 -10.99 -12.95 13.01
N GLY A 81 -12.16 -12.44 12.60
CA GLY A 81 -13.21 -13.24 11.98
C GLY A 81 -12.93 -13.61 10.52
N TYR A 82 -13.47 -14.75 10.06
CA TYR A 82 -13.31 -15.24 8.68
C TYR A 82 -14.61 -15.24 7.86
N SER A 83 -15.65 -14.53 8.33
CA SER A 83 -16.97 -14.52 7.68
C SER A 83 -16.96 -13.97 6.24
N TYR A 84 -15.94 -13.21 5.87
CA TYR A 84 -15.76 -12.69 4.52
C TYR A 84 -15.51 -13.75 3.45
N LEU A 85 -15.07 -14.96 3.84
CA LEU A 85 -14.87 -16.08 2.90
C LEU A 85 -16.18 -16.57 2.26
N TYR A 86 -17.31 -16.30 2.90
CA TYR A 86 -18.64 -16.63 2.38
C TYR A 86 -19.25 -15.53 1.51
N GLU A 87 -18.67 -14.32 1.50
CA GLU A 87 -19.24 -13.20 0.77
C GLU A 87 -18.72 -13.20 -0.69
N PRO A 88 -19.60 -13.34 -1.70
CA PRO A 88 -19.19 -13.40 -3.11
C PRO A 88 -18.50 -12.12 -3.59
N LEU A 89 -18.86 -10.95 -3.05
CA LEU A 89 -18.19 -9.69 -3.38
C LEU A 89 -16.70 -9.71 -3.02
N TRP A 90 -16.31 -10.37 -1.94
CA TRP A 90 -14.90 -10.49 -1.57
C TRP A 90 -14.14 -11.34 -2.58
N TRP A 91 -14.72 -12.45 -3.02
CA TRP A 91 -14.14 -13.31 -4.06
C TRP A 91 -14.03 -12.62 -5.42
N ILE A 92 -15.02 -11.82 -5.81
CA ILE A 92 -14.91 -10.99 -7.02
C ILE A 92 -13.69 -10.08 -6.91
N GLY A 93 -13.49 -9.42 -5.76
CA GLY A 93 -12.32 -8.59 -5.51
C GLY A 93 -11.00 -9.38 -5.60
N MET A 94 -10.94 -10.60 -5.05
CA MET A 94 -9.77 -11.47 -5.17
C MET A 94 -9.49 -11.89 -6.63
N THR A 95 -10.52 -12.30 -7.37
CA THR A 95 -10.37 -12.69 -8.78
C THR A 95 -9.95 -11.51 -9.65
N THR A 96 -10.50 -10.31 -9.42
CA THR A 96 -10.07 -9.10 -10.13
C THR A 96 -8.61 -8.75 -9.83
N MET A 97 -8.15 -8.94 -8.60
CA MET A 97 -6.73 -8.77 -8.26
C MET A 97 -5.85 -9.74 -9.05
N LEU A 98 -6.22 -11.02 -9.09
CA LEU A 98 -5.47 -12.04 -9.84
C LEU A 98 -5.39 -11.73 -11.34
N LEU A 99 -6.51 -11.31 -11.95
CA LEU A 99 -6.53 -10.87 -13.35
C LEU A 99 -5.63 -9.66 -13.58
N GLY A 100 -5.61 -8.71 -12.65
CA GLY A 100 -4.73 -7.55 -12.69
C GLY A 100 -3.25 -7.93 -12.67
N GLU A 101 -2.85 -8.86 -11.80
CA GLU A 101 -1.46 -9.36 -11.74
C GLU A 101 -1.05 -10.12 -13.01
N ILE A 102 -1.94 -10.94 -13.57
CA ILE A 102 -1.69 -11.62 -14.86
C ILE A 102 -1.49 -10.60 -15.99
N ALA A 103 -2.34 -9.56 -16.05
CA ALA A 103 -2.20 -8.48 -17.02
C ALA A 103 -0.90 -7.67 -16.81
N ASN A 104 -0.48 -7.49 -15.55
CA ASN A 104 0.79 -6.84 -15.20
C ASN A 104 1.97 -7.64 -15.75
N PHE A 105 1.96 -8.96 -15.52
CA PHE A 105 2.99 -9.87 -16.01
C PHE A 105 3.04 -9.87 -17.54
N ALA A 106 1.88 -9.93 -18.20
CA ALA A 106 1.80 -9.83 -19.64
C ALA A 106 2.36 -8.49 -20.16
N ALA A 107 2.14 -7.38 -19.46
CA ALA A 107 2.67 -6.08 -19.85
C ALA A 107 4.21 -6.07 -19.93
N TYR A 108 4.90 -6.74 -19.00
CA TYR A 108 6.37 -6.88 -19.02
C TYR A 108 6.90 -7.69 -20.22
N ALA A 109 6.07 -8.53 -20.85
CA ALA A 109 6.46 -9.26 -22.06
C ALA A 109 6.44 -8.37 -23.32
N PHE A 110 5.70 -7.26 -23.29
CA PHE A 110 5.47 -6.39 -24.45
C PHE A 110 6.04 -4.97 -24.31
N ALA A 111 6.30 -4.52 -23.07
CA ALA A 111 6.86 -3.21 -22.79
C ALA A 111 8.01 -3.31 -21.76
N PRO A 112 9.00 -2.40 -21.86
CA PRO A 112 10.11 -2.38 -20.93
C PRO A 112 9.64 -2.05 -19.51
N ALA A 113 10.31 -2.64 -18.52
CA ALA A 113 9.95 -2.48 -17.10
C ALA A 113 9.88 -1.02 -16.64
N ILE A 114 10.78 -0.17 -17.15
CA ILE A 114 10.81 1.26 -16.83
C ILE A 114 9.51 2.02 -17.21
N LEU A 115 8.72 1.49 -18.15
CA LEU A 115 7.42 2.02 -18.54
C LEU A 115 6.29 1.40 -17.70
N VAL A 116 6.33 0.08 -17.48
CA VAL A 116 5.25 -0.67 -16.81
C VAL A 116 5.20 -0.37 -15.31
N THR A 117 6.35 -0.31 -14.65
CA THR A 117 6.42 -0.22 -13.19
C THR A 117 5.88 1.12 -12.62
N PRO A 118 6.14 2.31 -13.23
CA PRO A 118 5.50 3.56 -12.80
C PRO A 118 3.98 3.54 -12.97
N LEU A 119 3.46 2.84 -13.99
CA LEU A 119 2.02 2.73 -14.23
C LEU A 119 1.34 1.94 -13.11
N GLY A 120 2.04 1.02 -12.45
CA GLY A 120 1.54 0.33 -11.25
C GLY A 120 1.11 1.30 -10.13
N ALA A 121 1.74 2.48 -10.01
CA ALA A 121 1.34 3.51 -9.07
C ALA A 121 -0.01 4.16 -9.40
N LEU A 122 -0.48 4.06 -10.66
CA LEU A 122 -1.83 4.49 -11.05
C LEU A 122 -2.91 3.71 -10.31
N SER A 123 -2.64 2.45 -9.92
CA SER A 123 -3.57 1.65 -9.13
C SER A 123 -3.95 2.34 -7.80
N ILE A 124 -3.02 3.11 -7.21
CA ILE A 124 -3.23 3.89 -5.98
C ILE A 124 -4.23 5.01 -6.23
N ILE A 125 -4.07 5.76 -7.34
CA ILE A 125 -4.99 6.83 -7.73
C ILE A 125 -6.38 6.24 -7.99
N ILE A 126 -6.45 5.15 -8.75
CA ILE A 126 -7.70 4.47 -9.08
C ILE A 126 -8.40 4.00 -7.80
N SER A 127 -7.68 3.34 -6.89
CA SER A 127 -8.22 2.96 -5.58
C SER A 127 -8.73 4.17 -4.79
N ALA A 128 -7.99 5.28 -4.74
CA ALA A 128 -8.40 6.48 -4.01
C ALA A 128 -9.67 7.11 -4.60
N VAL A 129 -9.76 7.22 -5.92
CA VAL A 129 -10.93 7.75 -6.63
C VAL A 129 -12.15 6.84 -6.43
N LEU A 130 -11.98 5.52 -6.59
CA LEU A 130 -13.08 4.58 -6.36
C LEU A 130 -13.50 4.50 -4.88
N ALA A 131 -12.58 4.68 -3.93
CA ALA A 131 -12.93 4.79 -2.51
C ALA A 131 -13.85 5.99 -2.25
N HIS A 132 -13.55 7.14 -2.86
CA HIS A 132 -14.38 8.34 -2.75
C HIS A 132 -15.78 8.12 -3.35
N ILE A 133 -15.86 7.49 -4.53
CA ILE A 133 -17.13 7.30 -5.25
C ILE A 133 -17.97 6.17 -4.62
N ILE A 134 -17.39 4.99 -4.43
CA ILE A 134 -18.11 3.76 -4.08
C ILE A 134 -18.29 3.63 -2.56
N LEU A 135 -17.29 4.02 -1.76
CA LEU A 135 -17.36 3.92 -0.30
C LEU A 135 -17.81 5.24 0.35
N ARG A 136 -17.96 6.32 -0.42
CA ARG A 136 -18.26 7.68 0.06
C ARG A 136 -17.29 8.15 1.15
N GLU A 137 -16.05 7.65 1.11
CA GLU A 137 -14.98 8.05 2.01
C GLU A 137 -14.49 9.44 1.57
N LYS A 138 -14.68 10.48 2.41
CA LYS A 138 -14.28 11.85 2.07
C LYS A 138 -12.75 11.97 2.02
N LEU A 139 -12.23 12.39 0.86
CA LEU A 139 -10.81 12.66 0.64
C LEU A 139 -10.62 14.17 0.62
N HIS A 140 -9.97 14.71 1.65
CA HIS A 140 -9.61 16.12 1.72
C HIS A 140 -8.53 16.46 0.68
N VAL A 141 -8.36 17.74 0.30
CA VAL A 141 -7.37 18.21 -0.69
C VAL A 141 -5.94 17.70 -0.38
N PHE A 142 -5.60 17.68 0.90
CA PHE A 142 -4.36 17.10 1.40
C PHE A 142 -4.25 15.58 1.14
N GLY A 143 -5.33 14.80 1.19
CA GLY A 143 -5.30 13.39 0.81
C GLY A 143 -4.94 13.18 -0.66
N ILE A 144 -5.43 14.06 -1.55
CA ILE A 144 -5.06 14.07 -2.97
C ILE A 144 -3.57 14.42 -3.14
N LEU A 145 -3.08 15.42 -2.41
CA LEU A 145 -1.66 15.79 -2.40
C LEU A 145 -0.77 14.63 -1.90
N GLY A 146 -1.20 13.93 -0.85
CA GLY A 146 -0.51 12.75 -0.34
C GLY A 146 -0.43 11.62 -1.37
N CYS A 147 -1.54 11.31 -2.05
CA CYS A 147 -1.55 10.35 -3.16
C CYS A 147 -0.62 10.77 -4.31
N ALA A 148 -0.62 12.06 -4.68
CA ALA A 148 0.27 12.58 -5.70
C ALA A 148 1.76 12.44 -5.32
N LEU A 149 2.11 12.76 -4.07
CA LEU A 149 3.47 12.57 -3.54
C LEU A 149 3.89 11.09 -3.53
N CYS A 150 2.98 10.17 -3.18
CA CYS A 150 3.25 8.73 -3.25
C CYS A 150 3.52 8.27 -4.68
N VAL A 151 2.75 8.76 -5.67
CA VAL A 151 2.96 8.45 -7.08
C VAL A 151 4.31 8.99 -7.55
N VAL A 152 4.60 10.27 -7.31
CA VAL A 152 5.87 10.90 -7.71
C VAL A 152 7.06 10.17 -7.11
N GLY A 153 7.04 9.89 -5.81
CA GLY A 153 8.14 9.22 -5.15
C GLY A 153 8.28 7.76 -5.62
N SER A 154 7.17 7.05 -5.89
CA SER A 154 7.22 5.68 -6.44
C SER A 154 7.83 5.63 -7.83
N THR A 155 7.43 6.54 -8.71
CA THR A 155 8.01 6.68 -10.05
C THR A 155 9.49 7.03 -9.94
N THR A 156 9.87 7.90 -9.01
CA THR A 156 11.28 8.29 -8.81
C THR A 156 12.15 7.10 -8.39
N ILE A 157 11.70 6.28 -7.44
CA ILE A 157 12.39 5.06 -7.01
C ILE A 157 12.54 4.10 -8.18
N VAL A 158 11.45 3.84 -8.90
CA VAL A 158 11.42 2.87 -10.00
C VAL A 158 12.31 3.28 -11.17
N LEU A 159 12.32 4.57 -11.53
CA LEU A 159 13.13 5.07 -12.64
C LEU A 159 14.64 4.99 -12.37
N HIS A 160 15.03 4.96 -11.09
CA HIS A 160 16.44 4.94 -10.70
C HIS A 160 16.88 3.59 -10.10
N ALA A 161 15.94 2.65 -9.96
CA ALA A 161 16.21 1.30 -9.51
C ALA A 161 17.25 0.64 -10.44
N PRO A 162 18.17 -0.17 -9.89
CA PRO A 162 19.19 -0.83 -10.69
C PRO A 162 18.53 -1.82 -11.65
N GLN A 163 19.11 -2.00 -12.84
CA GLN A 163 18.63 -3.02 -13.77
C GLN A 163 18.79 -4.40 -13.12
N GLU A 164 17.68 -5.15 -13.06
CA GLU A 164 17.66 -6.51 -12.52
C GLU A 164 18.61 -7.41 -13.32
N GLN A 165 19.46 -8.18 -12.62
CA GLN A 165 20.33 -9.17 -13.25
C GLN A 165 19.48 -10.28 -13.88
N GLU A 166 19.81 -10.65 -15.12
CA GLU A 166 19.27 -11.86 -15.74
C GLU A 166 19.93 -13.08 -15.10
N ILE A 167 19.26 -13.66 -14.11
CA ILE A 167 19.73 -14.89 -13.46
C ILE A 167 19.12 -16.07 -14.20
N ASP A 168 20.00 -16.90 -14.77
CA ASP A 168 19.63 -18.00 -15.65
C ASP A 168 19.46 -19.35 -14.92
N SER A 169 19.58 -19.39 -13.59
CA SER A 169 19.47 -20.64 -12.83
C SER A 169 18.83 -20.49 -11.44
N VAL A 170 17.95 -21.42 -11.09
CA VAL A 170 17.33 -21.54 -9.76
C VAL A 170 18.39 -21.79 -8.69
N LEU A 171 19.46 -22.52 -9.03
CA LEU A 171 20.54 -22.83 -8.10
C LEU A 171 21.35 -21.57 -7.75
N GLU A 172 21.50 -20.66 -8.71
CA GLU A 172 22.16 -19.38 -8.48
C GLU A 172 21.33 -18.49 -7.54
N VAL A 173 20.01 -18.40 -7.78
CA VAL A 173 19.10 -17.72 -6.84
C VAL A 173 19.10 -18.37 -5.47
N TRP A 174 19.17 -19.70 -5.40
CA TRP A 174 19.28 -20.44 -4.14
C TRP A 174 20.56 -20.11 -3.37
N ASN A 175 21.70 -20.03 -4.07
CA ASN A 175 22.98 -19.68 -3.45
C ASN A 175 22.96 -18.25 -2.92
N LEU A 176 22.39 -17.31 -3.69
CA LEU A 176 22.20 -15.92 -3.27
C LEU A 176 21.24 -15.82 -2.07
N ALA A 177 20.15 -16.60 -2.07
CA ALA A 177 19.20 -16.63 -0.95
C ALA A 177 19.78 -17.32 0.30
N THR A 178 20.70 -18.27 0.15
CA THR A 178 21.34 -18.98 1.29
C THR A 178 22.55 -18.22 1.82
N GLU A 179 22.93 -17.12 1.17
CA GLU A 179 24.07 -16.34 1.58
C GLU A 179 23.86 -15.70 2.97
N PRO A 180 24.89 -15.66 3.85
CA PRO A 180 24.75 -15.14 5.22
C PRO A 180 24.11 -13.77 5.32
N ALA A 181 24.37 -12.86 4.38
CA ALA A 181 23.79 -11.52 4.39
C ALA A 181 22.26 -11.54 4.22
N PHE A 182 21.76 -12.26 3.22
CA PHE A 182 20.32 -12.38 2.98
C PHE A 182 19.64 -13.23 4.05
N MET A 183 20.27 -14.31 4.51
CA MET A 183 19.75 -15.12 5.62
C MET A 183 19.61 -14.32 6.91
N PHE A 184 20.60 -13.47 7.22
CA PHE A 184 20.52 -12.57 8.37
C PHE A 184 19.38 -11.56 8.20
N TYR A 185 19.27 -10.91 7.03
CA TYR A 185 18.15 -10.02 6.72
C TYR A 185 16.79 -10.73 6.86
N ALA A 186 16.62 -11.89 6.23
CA ALA A 186 15.39 -12.68 6.29
C ALA A 186 15.04 -13.06 7.75
N SER A 187 16.04 -13.43 8.57
CA SER A 187 15.82 -13.73 9.98
C SER A 187 15.33 -12.51 10.77
N ILE A 188 15.85 -11.31 10.48
CA ILE A 188 15.38 -10.05 11.09
C ILE A 188 13.94 -9.76 10.66
N ILE A 189 13.63 -9.87 9.37
CA ILE A 189 12.29 -9.59 8.84
C ILE A 189 11.26 -10.55 9.42
N ILE A 190 11.57 -11.84 9.49
CA ILE A 190 10.70 -12.86 10.10
C ILE A 190 10.57 -12.59 11.61
N GLY A 191 11.67 -12.34 12.32
CA GLY A 191 11.66 -12.03 13.75
C GLY A 191 10.83 -10.78 14.06
N ALA A 192 10.99 -9.72 13.27
CA ALA A 192 10.20 -8.49 13.38
C ALA A 192 8.72 -8.74 13.08
N ALA A 193 8.39 -9.50 12.04
CA ALA A 193 7.01 -9.87 11.74
C ALA A 193 6.38 -10.66 12.88
N VAL A 194 7.06 -11.68 13.40
CA VAL A 194 6.59 -12.50 14.54
C VAL A 194 6.42 -11.63 15.79
N PHE A 195 7.37 -10.75 16.09
CA PHE A 195 7.27 -9.81 17.21
C PHE A 195 6.05 -8.89 17.08
N LEU A 196 5.84 -8.29 15.91
CA LEU A 196 4.69 -7.46 15.63
C LEU A 196 3.38 -8.24 15.79
N ILE A 197 3.32 -9.48 15.30
CA ILE A 197 2.15 -10.35 15.37
C ILE A 197 1.81 -10.72 16.83
N ILE A 198 2.79 -11.11 17.64
CA ILE A 198 2.54 -11.62 18.98
C ILE A 198 2.35 -10.49 19.99
N ARG A 199 3.13 -9.42 19.91
CA ARG A 199 3.16 -8.37 20.94
C ARG A 199 2.37 -7.13 20.55
N VAL A 200 2.52 -6.67 19.31
CA VAL A 200 2.03 -5.35 18.90
C VAL A 200 0.61 -5.42 18.35
N VAL A 201 0.25 -6.46 17.60
CA VAL A 201 -1.10 -6.64 17.05
C VAL A 201 -2.19 -6.68 18.12
N PRO A 202 -2.06 -7.42 19.25
CA PRO A 202 -3.11 -7.46 20.27
C PRO A 202 -3.33 -6.11 20.94
N GLN A 203 -2.29 -5.29 21.05
CA GLN A 203 -2.35 -4.01 21.78
C GLN A 203 -2.68 -2.82 20.87
N TYR A 204 -2.11 -2.78 19.66
CA TYR A 204 -2.11 -1.60 18.78
C TYR A 204 -2.62 -1.87 17.37
N GLY A 205 -2.97 -3.12 17.02
CA GLY A 205 -3.38 -3.48 15.66
C GLY A 205 -4.62 -2.73 15.18
N GLN A 206 -5.61 -2.55 16.06
CA GLN A 206 -6.85 -1.85 15.73
C GLN A 206 -6.74 -0.32 15.79
N THR A 207 -5.72 0.23 16.45
CA THR A 207 -5.54 1.68 16.61
C THR A 207 -4.58 2.25 15.57
N ASN A 208 -3.55 1.50 15.18
CA ASN A 208 -2.46 1.97 14.33
C ASN A 208 -2.38 1.15 13.03
N VAL A 209 -2.77 1.76 11.91
CA VAL A 209 -2.72 1.15 10.56
C VAL A 209 -1.34 0.60 10.20
N MET A 210 -0.28 1.26 10.68
CA MET A 210 1.10 0.88 10.42
C MET A 210 1.43 -0.54 10.88
N VAL A 211 0.79 -1.06 11.94
CA VAL A 211 1.11 -2.38 12.49
C VAL A 211 0.74 -3.48 11.49
N TYR A 212 -0.51 -3.48 10.99
CA TYR A 212 -0.95 -4.48 10.01
C TYR A 212 -0.24 -4.34 8.68
N ILE A 213 -0.01 -3.11 8.24
CA ILE A 213 0.68 -2.85 6.98
C ILE A 213 2.15 -3.25 7.06
N ALA A 214 2.85 -2.97 8.15
CA ALA A 214 4.25 -3.38 8.33
C ALA A 214 4.39 -4.91 8.26
N ILE A 215 3.53 -5.68 8.95
CA ILE A 215 3.57 -7.15 8.89
C ILE A 215 3.36 -7.65 7.46
N CYS A 216 2.33 -7.12 6.80
CA CYS A 216 1.99 -7.45 5.41
C CYS A 216 3.15 -7.14 4.46
N SER A 217 3.81 -5.99 4.61
CA SER A 217 4.91 -5.56 3.76
C SER A 217 6.21 -6.32 4.03
N LEU A 218 6.54 -6.62 5.30
CA LEU A 218 7.70 -7.42 5.70
C LEU A 218 7.63 -8.82 5.07
N VAL A 219 6.53 -9.52 5.32
CA VAL A 219 6.30 -10.87 4.79
C VAL A 219 6.14 -10.86 3.27
N GLY A 220 5.47 -9.83 2.74
CA GLY A 220 5.31 -9.63 1.30
C GLY A 220 6.63 -9.47 0.55
N SER A 221 7.61 -8.75 1.10
CA SER A 221 8.92 -8.58 0.46
C SER A 221 9.66 -9.91 0.26
N LEU A 222 9.59 -10.82 1.24
CA LEU A 222 10.14 -12.18 1.15
C LEU A 222 9.39 -13.03 0.11
N SER A 223 8.07 -12.84 0.03
CA SER A 223 7.22 -13.47 -0.98
C SER A 223 7.67 -13.09 -2.39
N VAL A 224 7.92 -11.79 -2.66
CA VAL A 224 8.35 -11.33 -3.99
C VAL A 224 9.69 -11.96 -4.38
N MET A 225 10.66 -11.99 -3.48
CA MET A 225 11.95 -12.63 -3.76
C MET A 225 11.80 -14.12 -4.06
N SER A 226 10.93 -14.82 -3.32
CA SER A 226 10.65 -16.24 -3.53
C SER A 226 9.88 -16.50 -4.82
N VAL A 227 8.92 -15.64 -5.18
CA VAL A 227 8.18 -15.71 -6.46
C VAL A 227 9.13 -15.49 -7.63
N LYS A 228 10.11 -14.59 -7.54
CA LYS A 228 11.14 -14.42 -8.57
C LYS A 228 11.91 -15.73 -8.81
N ALA A 229 12.34 -16.40 -7.73
CA ALA A 229 13.01 -17.69 -7.82
C ALA A 229 12.14 -18.76 -8.51
N LEU A 230 10.85 -18.83 -8.14
CA LEU A 230 9.88 -19.73 -8.78
C LEU A 230 9.59 -19.39 -10.23
N GLY A 231 9.54 -18.10 -10.59
CA GLY A 231 9.36 -17.64 -11.96
C GLY A 231 10.50 -18.11 -12.87
N ILE A 232 11.74 -18.00 -12.39
CA ILE A 232 12.93 -18.53 -13.09
C ILE A 232 12.84 -20.06 -13.21
N ALA A 233 12.47 -20.76 -12.14
CA ALA A 233 12.29 -22.21 -12.14
C ALA A 233 11.25 -22.68 -13.17
N LEU A 234 10.11 -21.99 -13.25
CA LEU A 234 9.05 -22.28 -14.22
C LEU A 234 9.50 -21.99 -15.65
N LYS A 235 10.18 -20.85 -15.89
CA LYS A 235 10.73 -20.50 -17.21
C LYS A 235 11.68 -21.60 -17.71
N LEU A 236 12.63 -22.04 -16.88
CA LEU A 236 13.58 -23.09 -17.21
C LEU A 236 12.92 -24.47 -17.39
N THR A 237 11.84 -24.73 -16.66
CA THR A 237 11.03 -25.94 -16.81
C THR A 237 10.33 -25.96 -18.16
N PHE A 238 9.71 -24.85 -18.58
CA PHE A 238 9.09 -24.74 -19.90
C PHE A 238 10.12 -24.75 -21.05
N SER A 239 11.36 -24.31 -20.79
CA SER A 239 12.49 -24.42 -21.73
C SER A 239 13.10 -25.82 -21.83
N GLY A 240 12.57 -26.83 -21.13
CA GLY A 240 12.93 -28.23 -21.29
C GLY A 240 13.84 -28.81 -20.20
N THR A 241 14.25 -28.03 -19.18
CA THR A 241 14.98 -28.54 -18.01
C THR A 241 14.06 -28.59 -16.80
N ASN A 242 13.59 -29.77 -16.40
CA ASN A 242 12.61 -29.90 -15.32
C ASN A 242 13.17 -29.48 -13.94
N GLN A 243 13.08 -28.19 -13.60
CA GLN A 243 13.53 -27.64 -12.31
C GLN A 243 12.57 -27.99 -11.15
N LEU A 244 11.39 -28.53 -11.45
CA LEU A 244 10.37 -28.93 -10.46
C LEU A 244 10.76 -30.16 -9.62
N PHE A 245 11.75 -30.94 -10.07
CA PHE A 245 12.28 -32.07 -9.28
C PHE A 245 13.21 -31.62 -8.14
N TYR A 246 13.74 -30.40 -8.20
CA TYR A 246 14.65 -29.89 -7.17
C TYR A 246 13.88 -29.55 -5.88
N PRO A 247 14.35 -30.02 -4.71
CA PRO A 247 13.71 -29.69 -3.43
C PRO A 247 13.69 -28.19 -3.14
N GLN A 248 14.64 -27.42 -3.69
CA GLN A 248 14.74 -25.96 -3.56
C GLN A 248 13.47 -25.25 -4.06
N THR A 249 12.91 -25.68 -5.19
CA THR A 249 11.69 -25.12 -5.77
C THR A 249 10.49 -25.29 -4.83
N TRP A 250 10.40 -26.44 -4.14
CA TRP A 250 9.35 -26.70 -3.16
C TRP A 250 9.49 -25.87 -1.89
N VAL A 251 10.73 -25.61 -1.44
CA VAL A 251 10.99 -24.70 -0.32
C VAL A 251 10.52 -23.29 -0.65
N PHE A 252 10.90 -22.73 -1.81
CA PHE A 252 10.41 -21.42 -2.24
C PHE A 252 8.89 -21.40 -2.38
N THR A 253 8.28 -22.47 -2.88
CA THR A 253 6.82 -22.60 -2.99
C THR A 253 6.14 -22.52 -1.62
N LEU A 254 6.64 -23.25 -0.63
CA LEU A 254 6.10 -23.23 0.74
C LEU A 254 6.25 -21.85 1.39
N VAL A 255 7.38 -21.18 1.17
CA VAL A 255 7.61 -19.81 1.64
C VAL A 255 6.59 -18.85 1.02
N VAL A 256 6.41 -18.89 -0.31
CA VAL A 256 5.42 -18.05 -1.01
C VAL A 256 4.02 -18.30 -0.47
N LEU A 257 3.59 -19.56 -0.35
CA LEU A 257 2.24 -19.89 0.13
C LEU A 257 1.99 -19.34 1.54
N THR A 258 2.93 -19.56 2.46
CA THR A 258 2.82 -19.08 3.84
C THR A 258 2.84 -17.56 3.91
N CYS A 259 3.69 -16.91 3.10
CA CYS A 259 3.79 -15.47 3.04
C CYS A 259 2.51 -14.84 2.49
N VAL A 260 1.98 -15.35 1.38
CA VAL A 260 0.76 -14.83 0.73
C VAL A 260 -0.46 -14.97 1.64
N ILE A 261 -0.62 -16.11 2.34
CA ILE A 261 -1.72 -16.30 3.29
C ILE A 261 -1.63 -15.27 4.42
N THR A 262 -0.44 -15.08 4.99
CA THR A 262 -0.19 -14.12 6.07
C THR A 262 -0.43 -12.69 5.60
N GLN A 263 0.11 -12.33 4.43
CA GLN A 263 -0.02 -11.02 3.78
C GLN A 263 -1.50 -10.68 3.55
N LEU A 264 -2.27 -11.60 2.96
CA LEU A 264 -3.68 -11.41 2.67
C LEU A 264 -4.51 -11.25 3.95
N ASN A 265 -4.21 -12.03 5.00
CA ASN A 265 -4.90 -11.93 6.29
C ASN A 265 -4.73 -10.53 6.90
N TYR A 266 -3.49 -10.04 7.03
CA TYR A 266 -3.23 -8.73 7.62
C TYR A 266 -3.67 -7.56 6.74
N LEU A 267 -3.60 -7.70 5.42
CA LEU A 267 -4.16 -6.71 4.50
C LEU A 267 -5.68 -6.62 4.63
N ASN A 268 -6.38 -7.75 4.74
CA ASN A 268 -7.83 -7.75 4.96
C ASN A 268 -8.20 -7.13 6.31
N LYS A 269 -7.43 -7.41 7.37
CA LYS A 269 -7.58 -6.74 8.67
C LYS A 269 -7.42 -5.22 8.54
N ALA A 270 -6.40 -4.76 7.83
CA ALA A 270 -6.17 -3.33 7.62
C ALA A 270 -7.30 -2.67 6.82
N LEU A 271 -7.79 -3.31 5.76
CA LEU A 271 -8.86 -2.78 4.92
C LEU A 271 -10.24 -2.75 5.62
N ASP A 272 -10.50 -3.71 6.49
CA ASP A 272 -11.74 -3.76 7.28
C ASP A 272 -11.76 -2.72 8.41
N THR A 273 -10.60 -2.50 9.06
CA THR A 273 -10.49 -1.55 10.18
C THR A 273 -10.28 -0.10 9.73
N PHE A 274 -9.50 0.16 8.67
CA PHE A 274 -9.05 1.50 8.31
C PHE A 274 -9.57 2.02 6.96
N ASN A 275 -9.44 3.33 6.73
CA ASN A 275 -9.82 3.97 5.46
C ASN A 275 -8.87 3.53 4.33
N THR A 276 -9.41 3.17 3.15
CA THR A 276 -8.60 2.63 2.05
C THR A 276 -7.73 3.68 1.42
N ALA A 277 -8.19 4.94 1.44
CA ALA A 277 -7.41 6.07 0.99
C ALA A 277 -6.06 6.19 1.72
N ILE A 278 -5.96 5.66 2.94
CA ILE A 278 -4.72 5.66 3.73
C ILE A 278 -4.01 4.31 3.59
N VAL A 279 -4.75 3.20 3.70
CA VAL A 279 -4.18 1.84 3.63
C VAL A 279 -3.42 1.61 2.32
N SER A 280 -4.00 1.99 1.18
CA SER A 280 -3.42 1.70 -0.14
C SER A 280 -2.07 2.41 -0.38
N PRO A 281 -1.94 3.73 -0.17
CA PRO A 281 -0.64 4.39 -0.28
C PRO A 281 0.39 3.85 0.71
N ILE A 282 0.06 3.74 2.00
CA ILE A 282 1.02 3.29 3.02
C ILE A 282 1.53 1.87 2.72
N TYR A 283 0.61 0.98 2.31
CA TYR A 283 0.96 -0.38 1.93
C TYR A 283 1.92 -0.42 0.76
N TYR A 284 1.58 0.27 -0.33
CA TYR A 284 2.38 0.31 -1.54
C TYR A 284 3.83 0.76 -1.25
N VAL A 285 3.95 1.78 -0.41
CA VAL A 285 5.21 2.41 -0.01
C VAL A 285 6.07 1.47 0.81
N MET A 286 5.53 0.96 1.91
CA MET A 286 6.26 0.07 2.83
C MET A 286 6.64 -1.22 2.11
N PHE A 287 5.73 -1.76 1.31
CA PHE A 287 5.95 -2.98 0.52
C PHE A 287 7.05 -2.77 -0.52
N THR A 288 6.95 -1.73 -1.35
CA THR A 288 7.94 -1.44 -2.40
C THR A 288 9.33 -1.22 -1.79
N SER A 289 9.42 -0.46 -0.70
CA SER A 289 10.71 -0.14 -0.06
C SER A 289 11.38 -1.38 0.53
N LEU A 290 10.62 -2.22 1.26
CA LEU A 290 11.15 -3.47 1.81
C LEU A 290 11.49 -4.48 0.71
N THR A 291 10.74 -4.49 -0.39
CA THR A 291 11.02 -5.35 -1.55
C THR A 291 12.31 -4.94 -2.25
N ILE A 292 12.54 -3.65 -2.45
CA ILE A 292 13.80 -3.14 -3.03
C ILE A 292 14.97 -3.46 -2.10
N LEU A 293 14.83 -3.20 -0.80
CA LEU A 293 15.87 -3.52 0.17
C LEU A 293 16.21 -5.02 0.15
N ALA A 294 15.18 -5.89 0.12
CA ALA A 294 15.38 -7.33 0.00
C ALA A 294 16.11 -7.70 -1.30
N SER A 295 15.74 -7.08 -2.42
CA SER A 295 16.36 -7.29 -3.73
C SER A 295 17.83 -6.89 -3.75
N VAL A 296 18.16 -5.69 -3.25
CA VAL A 296 19.54 -5.17 -3.20
C VAL A 296 20.44 -6.06 -2.35
N ILE A 297 19.92 -6.54 -1.20
CA ILE A 297 20.68 -7.45 -0.32
C ILE A 297 20.86 -8.82 -0.97
N MET A 298 19.81 -9.37 -1.60
CA MET A 298 19.84 -10.71 -2.19
C MET A 298 20.74 -10.79 -3.42
N PHE A 299 20.66 -9.81 -4.32
CA PHE A 299 21.41 -9.80 -5.59
C PHE A 299 22.75 -9.06 -5.51
N LYS A 300 23.08 -8.48 -4.34
CA LYS A 300 24.30 -7.71 -4.10
C LYS A 300 24.52 -6.58 -5.11
N ASP A 301 23.45 -5.97 -5.60
CA ASP A 301 23.54 -4.91 -6.61
C ASP A 301 24.19 -3.60 -6.08
N TRP A 302 24.58 -3.56 -4.80
CA TRP A 302 25.28 -2.43 -4.16
C TRP A 302 26.55 -2.01 -4.92
N ASP A 303 27.29 -2.96 -5.50
CA ASP A 303 28.56 -2.68 -6.18
C ASP A 303 28.39 -2.01 -7.56
N ARG A 304 27.17 -2.07 -8.13
CA ARG A 304 26.84 -1.46 -9.43
C ARG A 304 26.05 -0.16 -9.29
N GLN A 305 25.56 0.17 -8.10
CA GLN A 305 24.76 1.37 -7.89
C GLN A 305 25.63 2.62 -7.86
N ASN A 306 25.35 3.54 -8.78
CA ASN A 306 26.00 4.83 -8.79
C ASN A 306 25.49 5.67 -7.60
N GLY A 307 26.33 6.45 -6.93
CA GLY A 307 25.91 7.22 -5.73
C GLY A 307 24.69 8.11 -5.96
N THR A 308 24.52 8.61 -7.20
CA THR A 308 23.35 9.38 -7.63
C THR A 308 22.05 8.56 -7.65
N GLN A 309 22.09 7.26 -7.99
CA GLN A 309 20.93 6.37 -7.95
C GLN A 309 20.47 6.16 -6.50
N ILE A 310 21.40 5.87 -5.59
CA ILE A 310 21.12 5.70 -4.15
C ILE A 310 20.48 6.97 -3.57
N VAL A 311 21.04 8.16 -3.87
CA VAL A 311 20.48 9.44 -3.40
C VAL A 311 19.09 9.69 -3.96
N THR A 312 18.84 9.32 -5.22
CA THR A 312 17.54 9.54 -5.85
C THR A 312 16.48 8.56 -5.37
N GLU A 313 16.85 7.30 -5.11
CA GLU A 313 16.00 6.32 -4.43
C GLU A 313 15.64 6.76 -3.00
N MET A 314 16.63 7.25 -2.23
CA MET A 314 16.43 7.84 -0.90
C MET A 314 15.48 9.05 -0.95
N CYS A 315 15.63 9.92 -1.95
CA CYS A 315 14.74 11.06 -2.17
C CYS A 315 13.31 10.61 -2.50
N GLY A 316 13.16 9.61 -3.36
CA GLY A 316 11.87 8.99 -3.67
C GLY A 316 11.20 8.41 -2.43
N PHE A 317 11.98 7.72 -1.58
CA PHE A 317 11.50 7.17 -0.30
C PHE A 317 11.03 8.26 0.67
N VAL A 318 11.81 9.35 0.83
CA VAL A 318 11.42 10.49 1.68
C VAL A 318 10.16 11.19 1.16
N THR A 319 10.03 11.36 -0.16
CA THR A 319 8.85 11.96 -0.80
C THR A 319 7.60 11.13 -0.53
N ILE A 320 7.74 9.82 -0.64
CA ILE A 320 6.72 8.85 -0.31
C ILE A 320 6.31 8.91 1.19
N LEU A 321 7.28 8.96 2.11
CA LEU A 321 7.02 9.07 3.55
C LEU A 321 6.30 10.38 3.88
N SER A 322 6.67 11.46 3.19
CA SER A 322 6.02 12.76 3.31
C SER A 322 4.56 12.69 2.85
N GLY A 323 4.28 12.04 1.72
CA GLY A 323 2.92 11.78 1.26
C GLY A 323 2.09 11.01 2.29
N THR A 324 2.67 9.94 2.84
CA THR A 324 2.07 9.09 3.88
C THR A 324 1.75 9.87 5.16
N PHE A 325 2.68 10.69 5.65
CA PHE A 325 2.47 11.53 6.82
C PHE A 325 1.34 12.54 6.61
N LEU A 326 1.29 13.13 5.42
CA LEU A 326 0.25 14.09 5.05
C LEU A 326 -1.13 13.41 5.01
N LEU A 327 -1.22 12.20 4.45
CA LEU A 327 -2.42 11.34 4.50
C LEU A 327 -2.85 11.02 5.95
N HIS A 328 -1.91 10.71 6.85
CA HIS A 328 -2.23 10.46 8.26
C HIS A 328 -2.78 11.71 8.95
N ARG A 329 -2.15 12.88 8.77
CA ARG A 329 -2.59 14.13 9.40
C ARG A 329 -3.96 14.60 8.93
N THR A 330 -4.34 14.31 7.69
CA THR A 330 -5.70 14.65 7.22
C THR A 330 -6.80 13.91 7.94
N LYS A 331 -6.54 12.66 8.36
CA LYS A 331 -7.49 11.88 9.15
C LYS A 331 -7.74 12.54 10.50
N ASP A 332 -6.66 12.94 11.19
CA ASP A 332 -6.74 13.59 12.50
C ASP A 332 -7.56 14.89 12.43
N MET A 333 -7.43 15.66 11.34
CA MET A 333 -8.19 16.91 11.14
C MET A 333 -9.68 16.66 10.84
N VAL A 334 -10.02 15.59 10.13
CA VAL A 334 -11.41 15.20 9.84
C VAL A 334 -12.10 14.70 11.11
N GLU A 335 -11.43 13.86 11.89
CA GLU A 335 -11.96 13.38 13.18
C GLU A 335 -12.06 14.53 14.20
N GLY A 336 -11.05 15.39 14.29
CA GLY A 336 -11.08 16.58 15.15
C GLY A 336 -12.16 17.59 14.79
N SER A 337 -12.44 17.80 13.49
CA SER A 337 -13.52 18.71 13.06
C SER A 337 -14.91 18.15 13.34
N SER A 338 -15.08 16.82 13.34
CA SER A 338 -16.36 16.18 13.68
C SER A 338 -16.71 16.25 15.18
N VAL A 339 -15.72 16.48 16.05
CA VAL A 339 -15.91 16.61 17.50
C VAL A 339 -16.25 18.07 17.90
N ILE A 340 -15.99 19.07 17.05
CA ILE A 340 -16.25 20.51 17.34
C ILE A 340 -17.61 20.97 16.75
N LEU A 341 -18.62 20.10 16.66
CA LEU A 341 -19.99 20.52 16.42
C LEU A 341 -20.87 20.24 17.66
N PRO A 342 -20.77 21.04 18.74
CA PRO A 342 -21.85 21.07 19.72
C PRO A 342 -23.05 21.73 19.05
N LEU A 343 -24.04 20.88 18.75
CA LEU A 343 -25.47 21.16 18.66
C LEU A 343 -25.83 22.57 19.17
N ARG A 344 -25.89 23.55 18.25
CA ARG A 344 -26.62 24.81 18.45
C ARG A 344 -27.94 24.66 17.70
N ILE A 345 -28.87 23.91 18.29
CA ILE A 345 -30.28 23.97 17.91
C ILE A 345 -30.72 25.38 18.29
N SER A 346 -30.84 26.26 17.29
CA SER A 346 -31.57 27.51 17.44
C SER A 346 -33.05 27.17 17.47
N LYS A 347 -33.58 26.89 18.67
CA LYS A 347 -35.03 26.84 18.90
C LYS A 347 -35.52 28.29 19.01
N HIS A 348 -35.73 28.96 17.87
CA HIS A 348 -36.67 30.08 17.82
C HIS A 348 -38.05 29.50 17.54
N ALA A 349 -38.71 29.06 18.60
CA ALA A 349 -40.15 28.95 18.61
C ALA A 349 -40.69 30.30 19.10
N ASN A 350 -41.48 30.95 18.26
CA ASN A 350 -42.36 32.06 18.65
C ASN A 350 -43.32 31.54 19.73
N GLU A 351 -43.30 32.15 20.90
CA GLU A 351 -44.42 32.16 21.83
C GLU A 351 -44.61 33.61 22.30
N ASP A 352 -45.50 34.31 21.59
CA ASP A 352 -46.25 35.43 22.16
C ASP A 352 -47.19 34.89 23.24
N GLY A 353 -47.27 35.61 24.35
CA GLY A 353 -47.66 35.05 25.64
C GLY A 353 -49.14 34.80 25.89
N PHE A 354 -49.39 34.07 26.98
CA PHE A 354 -50.45 34.38 27.94
C PHE A 354 -50.11 33.76 29.31
N GLU A 355 -50.46 34.48 30.37
CA GLU A 355 -50.22 34.19 31.78
C GLU A 355 -51.00 32.98 32.32
N SER A 356 -50.44 32.31 33.35
CA SER A 356 -50.95 32.32 34.74
C SER A 356 -50.81 30.97 35.49
N GLU A 357 -50.33 31.11 36.74
CA GLU A 357 -50.56 30.29 37.94
C GLU A 357 -49.99 28.85 38.11
N GLY A 358 -49.29 28.65 39.24
CA GLY A 358 -49.15 27.33 39.89
C GLY A 358 -47.85 27.08 40.66
N ILE A 359 -47.83 27.43 41.93
CA ILE A 359 -46.74 27.32 42.94
C ILE A 359 -46.30 25.86 43.26
N PRO A 360 -45.08 25.62 43.79
CA PRO A 360 -44.26 24.42 43.57
C PRO A 360 -44.16 23.48 44.78
N LEU A 361 -43.84 22.18 44.59
CA LEU A 361 -43.44 21.28 45.70
C LEU A 361 -42.44 20.17 45.33
N ARG A 362 -41.27 20.25 45.98
CA ARG A 362 -40.63 19.24 46.85
C ARG A 362 -39.91 18.00 46.27
N ARG A 363 -38.57 18.08 46.41
CA ARG A 363 -37.60 17.07 46.91
C ARG A 363 -38.19 15.73 47.43
N GLN A 364 -37.67 14.61 46.92
CA GLN A 364 -37.56 13.38 47.70
C GLN A 364 -36.27 12.60 47.35
N GLU A 365 -35.51 12.34 48.40
CA GLU A 365 -34.26 11.58 48.45
C GLU A 365 -34.52 10.05 48.40
N SER A 366 -33.54 9.32 47.86
CA SER A 366 -33.00 8.00 48.25
C SER A 366 -33.89 6.82 48.69
N LEU A 367 -33.41 5.63 48.29
CA LEU A 367 -33.51 4.27 48.89
C LEU A 367 -34.70 3.35 48.49
N MET A 368 -34.36 2.24 47.82
CA MET A 368 -34.47 0.83 48.27
C MET A 368 -34.31 -0.11 47.06
N SER A 369 -33.21 -0.89 46.94
CA SER A 369 -32.96 -2.23 47.50
C SER A 369 -33.92 -3.32 46.97
N VAL A 370 -33.40 -4.30 46.23
CA VAL A 370 -33.07 -5.68 46.69
C VAL A 370 -31.93 -6.20 45.83
#